data_AF-A0A432PY80-F1
#
_entry.id   AF-A0A432PY80-F1
#
_cell.length_a   1.000
_cell.length_b   1.000
_cell.length_c   1.000
_cell.angle_alpha   90.00
_cell.angle_beta   90.00
_cell.angle_gamma   90.00
#
_symmetry.space_group_name_H-M   'P 1'
#
loop_
_entity.id
_entity.type
_entity.pdbx_description
1 polymer ?
#
loop_
_entity_poly.entity_id
_entity_poly.type
_entity_poly.pdbx_seq_one_letter_code
_entity_poly.pdbx_strand_id
1 'polypeptide(L)'
;MIRLIPLLLILLLVSCAPKVCPKPEEILKGVFKKPPEEVKLYGYVKTPLLRIPVVFEKRGYKERIKTPGNLLILDTSLLCYRDLCFDLPVPPSHILYGYFPGDYEVKKCNGTLLLVSEDEKKLILEGGKLKGVSYKGLKVFYGERSKEGYYKEISVKFGDQEIKIFIEGKL
;
A
#
# COMPACT_ATOMS: atom_id res chain seq x y z
N MET A 1 -53.99 -31.22 -4.96
CA MET A 1 -52.95 -30.76 -3.99
C MET A 1 -51.76 -30.24 -4.78
N ILE A 2 -51.67 -28.91 -4.92
CA ILE A 2 -50.67 -28.25 -5.77
C ILE A 2 -49.32 -28.25 -5.03
N ARG A 3 -48.30 -28.84 -5.68
CA ARG A 3 -46.91 -28.91 -5.20
C ARG A 3 -46.30 -27.50 -5.18
N LEU A 4 -46.44 -26.80 -4.05
CA LEU A 4 -45.87 -25.46 -3.80
C LEU A 4 -44.38 -25.47 -3.39
N ILE A 5 -43.82 -26.66 -3.12
CA ILE A 5 -42.46 -26.84 -2.61
C ILE A 5 -41.33 -26.50 -3.62
N PRO A 6 -41.40 -26.82 -4.94
CA PRO A 6 -40.29 -26.53 -5.84
C PRO A 6 -40.16 -25.04 -6.18
N LEU A 7 -41.22 -24.24 -6.00
CA LEU A 7 -41.21 -22.80 -6.26
C LEU A 7 -40.42 -22.03 -5.18
N LEU A 8 -40.45 -22.50 -3.93
CA LEU A 8 -39.75 -21.87 -2.81
C LEU A 8 -38.22 -22.06 -2.87
N LEU A 9 -37.75 -23.18 -3.43
CA LEU A 9 -36.31 -23.44 -3.59
C LEU A 9 -35.67 -22.50 -4.63
N ILE A 10 -36.42 -22.12 -5.67
CA ILE A 10 -35.92 -21.21 -6.72
C ILE A 10 -35.80 -19.78 -6.18
N LEU A 11 -36.75 -19.34 -5.34
CA LEU A 11 -36.74 -18.01 -4.71
C LEU A 11 -35.54 -17.78 -3.77
N LEU A 12 -35.01 -18.83 -3.14
CA LEU A 12 -33.81 -18.74 -2.29
C LEU A 12 -32.50 -18.59 -3.10
N LEU A 13 -32.45 -19.10 -4.34
CA LEU A 13 -31.27 -18.97 -5.20
C LEU A 13 -31.11 -17.57 -5.81
N VAL A 14 -32.21 -16.80 -5.91
CA VAL A 14 -32.21 -15.44 -6.47
C VAL A 14 -32.02 -14.35 -5.40
N SER A 15 -32.00 -14.71 -4.11
CA SER A 15 -31.71 -13.78 -3.03
C SER A 15 -30.19 -13.56 -2.92
N CYS A 16 -29.60 -12.99 -3.97
CA CYS A 16 -28.31 -12.32 -3.86
C CYS A 16 -28.53 -11.10 -2.94
N ALA A 17 -28.35 -11.30 -1.64
CA ALA A 17 -28.33 -10.22 -0.68
C ALA A 17 -27.42 -9.10 -1.22
N PRO A 18 -27.87 -7.83 -1.23
CA PRO A 18 -27.03 -6.75 -1.69
C PRO A 18 -25.74 -6.79 -0.88
N LYS A 19 -24.60 -6.89 -1.56
CA LYS A 19 -23.29 -6.83 -0.92
C LYS A 19 -23.13 -5.42 -0.35
N VAL A 20 -23.55 -5.25 0.90
CA VAL A 20 -23.30 -4.03 1.66
C VAL A 20 -21.79 -3.93 1.83
N CYS A 21 -21.22 -2.82 1.37
CA CYS A 21 -19.80 -2.58 1.51
C CYS A 21 -19.48 -2.29 2.97
N PRO A 22 -18.48 -2.97 3.54
CA PRO A 22 -18.06 -2.67 4.90
C PRO A 22 -17.54 -1.22 4.98
N LYS A 23 -17.63 -0.65 6.17
CA LYS A 23 -17.16 0.72 6.40
C LYS A 23 -15.64 0.79 6.21
N PRO A 24 -15.10 1.88 5.61
CA PRO A 24 -13.67 2.09 5.43
C PRO A 24 -12.85 1.82 6.70
N GLU A 25 -13.32 2.27 7.86
CA GLU A 25 -12.58 2.15 9.12
C GLU A 25 -12.44 0.68 9.56
N GLU A 26 -13.46 -0.13 9.31
CA GLU A 26 -13.43 -1.57 9.61
C GLU A 26 -12.47 -2.31 8.66
N ILE A 27 -12.48 -1.97 7.38
CA ILE A 27 -11.56 -2.52 6.38
C ILE A 27 -10.13 -2.16 6.73
N LEU A 28 -9.86 -0.87 6.98
CA LEU A 28 -8.52 -0.34 7.16
C LEU A 28 -7.88 -0.82 8.46
N LYS A 29 -8.65 -1.08 9.52
CA LYS A 29 -8.12 -1.69 10.77
C LYS A 29 -7.43 -3.04 10.53
N GLY A 30 -7.92 -3.85 9.58
CA GLY A 30 -7.31 -5.14 9.23
C GLY A 30 -6.13 -5.03 8.27
N VAL A 31 -6.05 -3.95 7.49
CA VAL A 31 -5.02 -3.74 6.46
C VAL A 31 -3.83 -2.97 7.03
N PHE A 32 -4.09 -1.90 7.76
CA PHE A 32 -3.09 -0.97 8.23
C PHE A 32 -2.39 -1.49 9.48
N LYS A 33 -1.05 -1.43 9.44
CA LYS A 33 -0.21 -1.67 10.61
C LYS A 33 0.66 -0.45 10.79
N LYS A 34 0.49 0.24 11.92
CA LYS A 34 1.31 1.42 12.23
C LYS A 34 2.80 1.01 12.21
N PRO A 35 3.68 1.76 11.55
CA PRO A 35 5.11 1.52 11.63
C PRO A 35 5.60 1.59 13.08
N PRO A 36 6.60 0.79 13.48
CA PRO A 36 7.23 0.91 14.78
C PRO A 36 7.93 2.27 14.94
N GLU A 37 8.06 2.76 16.17
CA GLU A 37 8.77 4.00 16.49
C GLU A 37 10.27 3.92 16.20
N GLU A 38 10.84 2.72 16.30
CA GLU A 38 12.23 2.43 15.96
C GLU A 38 12.34 1.20 15.07
N VAL A 39 13.05 1.34 13.95
CA VAL A 39 13.34 0.22 13.06
C VAL A 39 14.56 0.49 12.20
N LYS A 40 15.32 -0.58 11.93
CA LYS A 40 16.36 -0.60 10.91
C LYS A 40 16.05 -1.70 9.90
N LEU A 41 15.83 -1.34 8.64
CA LEU A 41 15.57 -2.27 7.54
C LEU A 41 16.70 -2.20 6.51
N TYR A 42 17.01 -3.35 5.93
CA TYR A 42 18.00 -3.48 4.87
C TYR A 42 17.35 -4.01 3.61
N GLY A 43 17.84 -3.56 2.47
CA GLY A 43 17.30 -3.94 1.19
C GLY A 43 18.14 -3.45 0.03
N TYR A 44 17.53 -3.47 -1.15
CA TYR A 44 18.13 -2.89 -2.34
C TYR A 44 17.06 -2.30 -3.26
N VAL A 45 17.48 -1.29 -4.01
CA VAL A 45 16.72 -0.75 -5.12
C VAL A 45 17.22 -1.42 -6.39
N LYS A 46 16.32 -2.07 -7.12
CA LYS A 46 16.61 -2.66 -8.43
C LYS A 46 16.30 -1.64 -9.52
N THR A 47 17.33 -1.28 -10.26
CA THR A 47 17.24 -0.52 -11.51
C THR A 47 17.55 -1.46 -12.68
N PRO A 48 17.33 -1.05 -13.95
CA PRO A 48 17.71 -1.89 -15.10
C PRO A 48 19.19 -2.28 -15.14
N LEU A 49 20.07 -1.44 -14.60
CA LEU A 49 21.53 -1.60 -14.70
C LEU A 49 22.17 -2.15 -13.43
N LEU A 50 21.64 -1.78 -12.25
CA LEU A 50 22.30 -2.00 -10.96
C LEU A 50 21.32 -2.32 -9.85
N ARG A 51 21.80 -3.08 -8.85
CA ARG A 51 21.18 -3.20 -7.53
C ARG A 51 21.91 -2.28 -6.56
N ILE A 52 21.20 -1.30 -6.03
CA ILE A 52 21.75 -0.31 -5.11
C ILE A 52 21.34 -0.70 -3.69
N PRO A 53 22.25 -1.08 -2.80
CA PRO A 53 21.88 -1.42 -1.43
C PRO A 53 21.32 -0.18 -0.71
N VAL A 54 20.29 -0.40 0.09
CA VAL A 54 19.62 0.67 0.86
C VAL A 54 19.47 0.24 2.31
N VAL A 55 19.67 1.20 3.21
CA VAL A 55 19.40 1.02 4.64
C VAL A 55 18.41 2.07 5.08
N PHE A 56 17.25 1.64 5.55
CA PHE A 56 16.25 2.51 6.17
C PHE A 56 16.42 2.48 7.69
N GLU A 57 16.52 3.65 8.31
CA GLU A 57 16.59 3.83 9.76
C GLU A 57 15.50 4.81 10.21
N LYS A 58 14.68 4.39 11.17
CA LYS A 58 13.72 5.26 11.87
C LYS A 58 14.05 5.28 13.36
N ARG A 59 14.07 6.49 13.94
CA ARG A 59 14.19 6.75 15.39
C ARG A 59 13.23 7.86 15.78
N GLY A 60 12.07 7.49 16.30
CA GLY A 60 10.96 8.41 16.55
C GLY A 60 10.52 9.09 15.25
N TYR A 61 10.55 10.42 15.23
CA TYR A 61 10.19 11.23 14.05
C TYR A 61 11.30 11.34 12.99
N LYS A 62 12.52 10.86 13.29
CA LYS A 62 13.64 10.96 12.35
C LYS A 62 13.69 9.71 11.47
N GLU A 63 13.55 9.89 10.17
CA GLU A 63 13.64 8.84 9.15
C GLU A 63 14.80 9.14 8.21
N ARG A 64 15.62 8.13 7.90
CA ARG A 64 16.79 8.27 7.02
C ARG A 64 16.93 7.05 6.14
N ILE A 65 17.24 7.27 4.86
CA ILE A 65 17.66 6.22 3.94
C ILE A 65 19.10 6.49 3.52
N LYS A 66 19.96 5.50 3.71
CA LYS A 66 21.35 5.53 3.29
C LYS A 66 21.50 4.70 2.02
N THR A 67 22.05 5.31 0.98
CA THR A 67 22.43 4.65 -0.27
C THR A 67 23.88 4.99 -0.60
N PRO A 68 24.65 4.09 -1.24
CA PRO A 68 25.98 4.43 -1.74
C PRO A 68 25.89 5.63 -2.69
N GLY A 69 26.72 6.66 -2.43
CA GLY A 69 26.82 7.85 -3.28
C GLY A 69 25.60 8.78 -3.28
N ASN A 70 24.68 8.68 -2.30
CA ASN A 70 23.46 9.49 -2.21
C ASN A 70 22.57 9.44 -3.48
N LEU A 71 22.62 8.35 -4.24
CA LEU A 71 21.85 8.17 -5.49
C LEU A 71 20.33 8.22 -5.29
N LEU A 72 19.89 7.97 -4.07
CA LEU A 72 18.50 8.06 -3.66
C LEU A 72 18.43 8.74 -2.30
N ILE A 73 17.67 9.83 -2.25
CA ILE A 73 17.42 10.63 -1.04
C ILE A 73 15.94 10.47 -0.73
N LEU A 74 15.62 9.94 0.44
CA LEU A 74 14.26 9.88 0.96
C LEU A 74 14.24 10.69 2.26
N ASP A 75 13.56 11.83 2.21
CA ASP A 75 13.21 12.63 3.37
C ASP A 75 11.73 12.38 3.73
N THR A 76 11.33 12.87 4.90
CA THR A 76 9.99 12.77 5.49
C THR A 76 8.84 13.10 4.53
N SER A 77 9.05 13.96 3.53
CA SER A 77 8.03 14.30 2.54
C SER A 77 8.49 14.11 1.09
N LEU A 78 9.73 13.72 0.82
CA LEU A 78 10.32 13.77 -0.52
C LEU A 78 11.04 12.47 -0.85
N LEU A 79 10.75 11.92 -2.03
CA LEU A 79 11.52 10.88 -2.68
C LEU A 79 12.28 11.50 -3.85
N CYS A 80 13.60 11.56 -3.75
CA CYS A 80 14.48 11.95 -4.84
C CYS A 80 15.24 10.74 -5.37
N TYR A 81 15.21 10.57 -6.69
CA TYR A 81 16.01 9.60 -7.41
C TYR A 81 16.71 10.33 -8.55
N ARG A 82 18.06 10.41 -8.49
CA ARG A 82 18.85 11.32 -9.31
C ARG A 82 18.40 12.78 -9.10
N ASP A 83 18.15 13.53 -10.18
CA ASP A 83 17.74 14.94 -10.15
C ASP A 83 16.22 15.16 -10.08
N LEU A 84 15.45 14.08 -9.89
CA LEU A 84 13.99 14.13 -9.82
C LEU A 84 13.53 13.89 -8.39
N CYS A 85 12.79 14.85 -7.83
CA CYS A 85 12.20 14.77 -6.51
C CYS A 85 10.68 14.81 -6.59
N PHE A 86 10.03 14.02 -5.74
CA PHE A 86 8.58 13.89 -5.71
C PHE A 86 8.06 13.95 -4.28
N ASP A 87 6.94 14.65 -4.12
CA ASP A 87 6.23 14.68 -2.85
C ASP A 87 5.63 13.30 -2.55
N LEU A 88 5.89 12.84 -1.33
CA LEU A 88 5.30 11.63 -0.81
C LEU A 88 3.96 11.94 -0.12
N PRO A 89 2.94 11.09 -0.30
CA PRO A 89 1.65 11.28 0.37
C PRO A 89 1.73 11.08 1.89
N VAL A 90 2.76 10.40 2.38
CA VAL A 90 3.03 10.03 3.77
C VAL A 90 4.53 9.81 3.97
N PRO A 91 5.04 9.80 5.22
CA PRO A 91 6.44 9.51 5.49
C PRO A 91 6.94 8.19 4.88
N PRO A 92 8.23 8.05 4.55
CA PRO A 92 8.78 6.82 4.01
C PRO A 92 8.40 5.56 4.80
N SER A 93 8.45 5.59 6.14
CA SER A 93 8.04 4.43 6.96
C SER A 93 6.59 4.01 6.74
N HIS A 94 5.70 4.97 6.52
CA HIS A 94 4.29 4.71 6.24
C HIS A 94 4.14 3.97 4.91
N ILE A 95 4.92 4.36 3.89
CA ILE A 95 4.95 3.64 2.61
C ILE A 95 5.47 2.21 2.82
N LEU A 96 6.57 2.01 3.55
CA LEU A 96 7.16 0.68 3.76
C LEU A 96 6.22 -0.30 4.47
N TYR A 97 5.34 0.20 5.35
CA TYR A 97 4.38 -0.61 6.10
C TYR A 97 2.96 -0.61 5.51
N GLY A 98 2.73 0.15 4.44
CA GLY A 98 1.43 0.33 3.82
C GLY A 98 0.42 1.01 4.74
N TYR A 99 0.85 2.01 5.50
CA TYR A 99 0.05 2.75 6.47
C TYR A 99 -0.30 4.14 5.96
N PHE A 100 -1.54 4.35 5.52
CA PHE A 100 -1.96 5.63 4.94
C PHE A 100 -3.12 6.21 5.75
N PRO A 101 -2.86 6.83 6.92
CA PRO A 101 -3.92 7.40 7.74
C PRO A 101 -4.66 8.49 6.98
N GLY A 102 -5.96 8.60 7.24
CA GLY A 102 -6.87 9.56 6.62
C GLY A 102 -8.29 9.03 6.62
N ASP A 103 -9.21 9.91 6.26
CA ASP A 103 -10.61 9.58 6.04
C ASP A 103 -10.81 9.19 4.58
N TYR A 104 -11.48 8.07 4.36
CA TYR A 104 -11.66 7.49 3.03
C TYR A 104 -13.12 7.16 2.78
N GLU A 105 -13.53 7.28 1.52
CA GLU A 105 -14.83 6.79 1.04
C GLU A 105 -14.65 5.57 0.14
N VAL A 106 -15.58 4.62 0.22
CA VAL A 106 -15.62 3.49 -0.71
C VAL A 106 -16.20 3.96 -2.04
N LYS A 107 -15.37 3.97 -3.11
CA LYS A 107 -15.82 4.26 -4.48
C LYS A 107 -16.14 3.01 -5.30
N LYS A 108 -15.51 1.87 -4.98
CA LYS A 108 -15.74 0.58 -5.65
C LYS A 108 -15.62 -0.57 -4.67
N CYS A 109 -16.44 -1.59 -4.84
CA CYS A 109 -16.60 -2.68 -3.88
C CYS A 109 -17.00 -4.02 -4.55
N ASN A 110 -16.35 -4.35 -5.67
CA ASN A 110 -16.60 -5.58 -6.42
C ASN A 110 -15.28 -6.35 -6.62
N GLY A 111 -14.94 -7.20 -5.63
CA GLY A 111 -13.71 -8.00 -5.60
C GLY A 111 -12.45 -7.18 -5.27
N THR A 112 -12.26 -6.07 -5.99
CA THR A 112 -11.30 -5.02 -5.68
C THR A 112 -12.03 -3.86 -5.01
N LEU A 113 -11.54 -3.45 -3.84
CA LEU A 113 -12.01 -2.27 -3.11
C LEU A 113 -11.17 -1.07 -3.51
N LEU A 114 -11.86 0.02 -3.90
CA LEU A 114 -11.22 1.31 -4.15
C LEU A 114 -11.69 2.29 -3.08
N LEU A 115 -10.74 2.73 -2.26
CA LEU A 115 -10.94 3.76 -1.26
C LEU A 115 -10.32 5.07 -1.74
N VAL A 116 -11.01 6.19 -1.56
CA VAL A 116 -10.53 7.51 -1.99
C VAL A 116 -10.70 8.50 -0.85
N SER A 117 -9.64 9.20 -0.49
CA SER A 117 -9.67 10.28 0.50
C SER A 117 -9.99 11.64 -0.14
N GLU A 118 -10.29 12.62 0.69
CA GLU A 118 -10.52 14.01 0.26
C GLU A 118 -9.30 14.61 -0.45
N ASP A 119 -8.09 14.26 -0.02
CA ASP A 119 -6.84 14.68 -0.66
C ASP A 119 -6.44 13.80 -1.86
N GLU A 120 -7.41 13.10 -2.45
CA GLU A 120 -7.29 12.30 -3.67
C GLU A 120 -6.33 11.10 -3.58
N LYS A 121 -5.94 10.65 -2.37
CA LYS A 121 -5.22 9.38 -2.22
C LYS A 121 -6.17 8.24 -2.54
N LYS A 122 -5.77 7.40 -3.49
CA LYS A 122 -6.54 6.23 -3.91
C LYS A 122 -5.87 4.97 -3.37
N LEU A 123 -6.55 4.21 -2.53
CA LEU A 123 -6.08 2.90 -2.05
C LEU A 123 -6.81 1.79 -2.81
N ILE A 124 -6.03 0.82 -3.29
CA ILE A 124 -6.53 -0.37 -3.99
C ILE A 124 -6.30 -1.56 -3.06
N LEU A 125 -7.38 -2.19 -2.62
CA LEU A 125 -7.35 -3.38 -1.78
C LEU A 125 -7.94 -4.59 -2.52
N GLU A 126 -7.27 -5.73 -2.41
CA GLU A 126 -7.74 -7.00 -2.97
C GLU A 126 -7.54 -8.12 -1.97
N GLY A 127 -8.59 -8.91 -1.73
CA GLY A 127 -8.53 -10.00 -0.75
C GLY A 127 -8.11 -9.55 0.65
N GLY A 128 -8.52 -8.35 1.07
CA GLY A 128 -8.17 -7.77 2.37
C GLY A 128 -6.71 -7.32 2.50
N LYS A 129 -5.98 -7.18 1.38
CA LYS A 129 -4.58 -6.72 1.37
C LYS A 129 -4.44 -5.45 0.56
N LEU A 130 -3.57 -4.55 0.99
CA LEU A 130 -3.19 -3.38 0.19
C LEU A 130 -2.37 -3.84 -1.02
N LYS A 131 -2.84 -3.48 -2.21
CA LYS A 131 -2.19 -3.80 -3.50
C LYS A 131 -1.57 -2.59 -4.15
N GLY A 132 -2.17 -1.42 -3.96
CA GLY A 132 -1.57 -0.21 -4.47
C GLY A 132 -2.15 1.07 -3.89
N VAL A 133 -1.41 2.14 -4.10
CA VAL A 133 -1.75 3.50 -3.72
C VAL A 133 -1.45 4.42 -4.89
N SER A 134 -2.33 5.38 -5.16
CA SER A 134 -2.05 6.43 -6.13
C SER A 134 -2.30 7.81 -5.54
N TYR A 135 -1.39 8.74 -5.81
CA TYR A 135 -1.45 10.13 -5.34
C TYR A 135 -0.66 11.03 -6.30
N LYS A 136 -1.28 12.08 -6.85
CA LYS A 136 -0.62 13.09 -7.70
C LYS A 136 0.37 12.53 -8.74
N GLY A 137 -0.02 11.48 -9.46
CA GLY A 137 0.82 10.83 -10.49
C GLY A 137 1.79 9.76 -9.96
N LEU A 138 2.07 9.73 -8.65
CA LEU A 138 2.74 8.62 -7.99
C LEU A 138 1.82 7.40 -7.93
N LYS A 139 2.37 6.22 -8.23
CA LYS A 139 1.71 4.93 -8.00
C LYS A 139 2.66 4.01 -7.24
N VAL A 140 2.22 3.51 -6.10
CA VAL A 140 2.94 2.53 -5.30
C VAL A 140 2.20 1.21 -5.40
N PHE A 141 2.92 0.14 -5.71
CA PHE A 141 2.40 -1.23 -5.77
C PHE A 141 3.09 -2.09 -4.72
N TYR A 142 2.29 -2.92 -4.07
CA TYR A 142 2.71 -3.69 -2.91
C TYR A 142 2.73 -5.19 -3.20
N GLY A 143 3.89 -5.80 -2.96
CA GLY A 143 4.10 -7.24 -3.08
C GLY A 143 3.77 -8.00 -1.79
N GLU A 144 4.65 -8.92 -1.41
CA GLU A 144 4.49 -9.74 -0.20
C GLU A 144 4.74 -8.91 1.07
N ARG A 145 3.91 -9.14 2.10
CA ARG A 145 4.09 -8.55 3.43
C ARG A 145 4.91 -9.49 4.32
N SER A 146 5.88 -8.95 5.04
CA SER A 146 6.67 -9.68 6.03
C SER A 146 5.85 -10.02 7.28
N LYS A 147 6.38 -10.93 8.12
CA LYS A 147 5.78 -11.27 9.42
C LYS A 147 5.78 -10.06 10.37
N GLU A 148 6.81 -9.22 10.27
CA GLU A 148 6.97 -7.99 11.05
C GLU A 148 6.02 -6.88 10.54
N GLY A 149 5.54 -6.99 9.30
CA GLY A 149 4.44 -6.19 8.76
C GLY A 149 4.84 -5.12 7.74
N TYR A 150 6.12 -5.01 7.37
CA TYR A 150 6.54 -4.20 6.23
C TYR A 150 6.34 -4.98 4.92
N TYR A 151 6.34 -4.30 3.78
CA TYR A 151 6.28 -4.94 2.46
C TYR A 151 7.69 -5.25 1.95
N LYS A 152 7.93 -6.51 1.59
CA LYS A 152 9.23 -6.99 1.09
C LYS A 152 9.53 -6.51 -0.33
N GLU A 153 8.50 -6.23 -1.12
CA GLU A 153 8.62 -5.69 -2.47
C GLU A 153 7.66 -4.52 -2.62
N ILE A 154 8.20 -3.38 -3.05
CA ILE A 154 7.47 -2.16 -3.34
C ILE A 154 7.92 -1.66 -4.71
N SER A 155 6.97 -1.51 -5.63
CA SER A 155 7.22 -0.86 -6.92
C SER A 155 6.63 0.54 -6.91
N VAL A 156 7.45 1.54 -7.16
CA VAL A 156 7.06 2.94 -7.24
C VAL A 156 7.16 3.38 -8.69
N LYS A 157 6.02 3.77 -9.28
CA LYS A 157 5.94 4.31 -10.63
C LYS A 157 5.62 5.80 -10.59
N PHE A 158 6.30 6.54 -11.44
CA PHE A 158 6.05 7.94 -11.70
C PHE A 158 6.32 8.24 -13.17
N GLY A 159 5.28 8.65 -13.91
CA GLY A 159 5.34 8.73 -15.37
C GLY A 159 5.77 7.39 -15.98
N ASP A 160 6.82 7.42 -16.80
CA ASP A 160 7.39 6.24 -17.47
C ASP A 160 8.49 5.55 -16.63
N GLN A 161 8.82 6.07 -15.45
CA GLN A 161 9.86 5.51 -14.59
C GLN A 161 9.26 4.55 -13.56
N GLU A 162 9.96 3.44 -13.31
CA GLU A 162 9.63 2.47 -12.27
C GLU A 162 10.87 2.15 -11.43
N ILE A 163 10.74 2.29 -10.12
CA ILE A 163 11.75 1.94 -9.13
C ILE A 163 11.20 0.78 -8.31
N LYS A 164 11.94 -0.33 -8.26
CA LYS A 164 11.59 -1.48 -7.40
C LYS A 164 12.48 -1.51 -6.17
N ILE A 165 11.87 -1.51 -5.00
CA ILE A 165 12.51 -1.59 -3.71
C ILE A 165 12.25 -2.98 -3.15
N PHE A 166 13.33 -3.68 -2.80
CA PHE A 166 13.28 -4.98 -2.14
C PHE A 166 13.82 -4.84 -0.73
N ILE A 167 13.11 -5.37 0.27
CA ILE A 167 13.48 -5.35 1.69
C ILE A 167 13.73 -6.79 2.13
N GLU A 168 14.95 -7.06 2.61
CA GLU A 168 15.41 -8.41 2.93
C GLU A 168 15.29 -8.73 4.43
N GLY A 169 15.35 -7.74 5.31
CA GLY A 169 15.24 -8.01 6.74
C GLY A 169 15.35 -6.80 7.67
N LYS A 170 15.11 -7.08 8.96
CA LYS A 170 15.24 -6.17 10.11
C LYS A 170 16.37 -6.68 11.01
N LEU A 171 17.20 -5.79 11.56
CA LEU A 171 18.05 -6.07 12.74
C LEU A 171 17.36 -5.53 13.99
#